data_AF-A0A5R9P0I2-F1
#
_entry.id   AF-A0A5R9P0I2-F1
#
_cell.length_a   1.000
_cell.length_b   1.000
_cell.length_c   1.000
_cell.angle_alpha   90.00
_cell.angle_beta   90.00
_cell.angle_gamma   90.00
#
_symmetry.space_group_name_H-M   'P 1'
#
loop_
_entity.id
_entity.type
_entity.pdbx_description
1 polymer ?
#
loop_
_entity_poly.entity_id
_entity_poly.type
_entity_poly.pdbx_seq_one_letter_code
_entity_poly.pdbx_strand_id
1 'polypeptide(L)'
;MSFLNQVAFQGMKVVMKMDEEARGQGRKGPPDGATGMLLKRTRYIEYRQRYGHDRSVSEPGIYERDGAWLAVMDDPTLGDVIDGFETPLILAGSDFDVHESSRAEYQRRRDELWNEPVNLLKTISSFDQEAILDNRVRTGDLPETKAWQLDTLIPLDGLRDEDSDLRFVVTSVAYHADVLHYDVMAFNHEGRSCFSTAFRDEDIKEIVRGNLWKSEHNEPLVFSDLNEEATFAKGLGKCHQLVNPASDLYKWTLDEFSEAVKADLADGMTNSFIPFTSTQSIRAFRFTDRELGERVRQETIKGFDLDHFPTAA
;
A
#
# COMPACT_ATOMS: atom_id res chain seq x y z
N MET A 1 8.32 -5.00 2.54
CA MET A 1 8.92 -5.21 3.87
C MET A 1 10.41 -5.42 3.66
N SER A 2 11.30 -4.71 4.37
CA SER A 2 12.74 -4.84 4.12
C SER A 2 13.26 -6.26 4.39
N PHE A 3 14.26 -6.70 3.63
CA PHE A 3 14.91 -8.00 3.80
C PHE A 3 15.36 -8.23 5.26
N LEU A 4 15.84 -7.17 5.92
CA LEU A 4 16.23 -7.17 7.34
C LEU A 4 15.09 -7.62 8.28
N ASN A 5 13.85 -7.17 8.04
CA ASN A 5 12.70 -7.52 8.89
C ASN A 5 12.37 -9.01 8.88
N GLN A 6 12.75 -9.72 7.81
CA GLN A 6 12.47 -11.15 7.63
C GLN A 6 13.50 -12.03 8.35
N VAL A 7 14.74 -11.55 8.50
CA VAL A 7 15.85 -12.31 9.10
C VAL A 7 16.15 -11.89 10.54
N ALA A 8 15.68 -10.72 10.96
CA ALA A 8 15.80 -10.23 12.32
C ALA A 8 15.10 -11.14 13.35
N PHE A 9 15.59 -11.12 14.58
CA PHE A 9 15.12 -11.96 15.69
C PHE A 9 15.11 -11.19 17.01
N GLN A 10 14.30 -11.67 17.95
CA GLN A 10 14.29 -11.17 19.32
C GLN A 10 15.65 -11.41 19.98
N GLY A 11 16.21 -10.37 20.59
CA GLY A 11 17.55 -10.37 21.16
C GLY A 11 18.66 -9.95 20.19
N MET A 12 18.34 -9.73 18.91
CA MET A 12 19.31 -9.25 17.93
C MET A 12 19.82 -7.85 18.32
N LYS A 13 21.14 -7.69 18.39
CA LYS A 13 21.79 -6.39 18.58
C LYS A 13 21.94 -5.68 17.24
N VAL A 14 21.57 -4.41 17.23
CA VAL A 14 21.57 -3.54 16.05
C VAL A 14 22.37 -2.27 16.33
N VAL A 15 22.87 -1.66 15.26
CA VAL A 15 23.54 -0.36 15.26
C VAL A 15 22.68 0.59 14.43
N MET A 16 22.21 1.69 15.01
CA MET A 16 21.37 2.67 14.32
C MET A 16 22.21 3.44 13.29
N LYS A 17 21.62 3.65 12.12
CA LYS A 17 22.20 4.44 11.04
C LYS A 17 21.07 5.15 10.32
N MET A 18 20.91 6.45 10.55
CA MET A 18 19.87 7.21 9.89
C MET A 18 20.28 7.56 8.46
N ASP A 19 19.45 7.18 7.50
CA ASP A 19 19.57 7.64 6.12
C ASP A 19 19.59 9.19 6.04
N GLU A 20 20.36 9.75 5.09
CA GLU A 20 20.49 11.19 4.89
C GLU A 20 19.18 11.85 4.46
N GLU A 21 18.32 11.15 3.73
CA GLU A 21 16.99 11.61 3.31
C GLU A 21 16.06 11.75 4.53
N ALA A 22 16.03 10.74 5.41
CA ALA A 22 15.28 10.78 6.66
C ALA A 22 15.72 11.93 7.58
N ARG A 23 17.03 12.23 7.63
CA ARG A 23 17.56 13.43 8.33
C ARG A 23 17.08 14.73 7.69
N GLY A 24 17.06 14.80 6.36
CA GLY A 24 16.56 15.95 5.61
C GLY A 24 15.10 16.27 5.91
N GLN A 25 14.30 15.26 6.27
CA GLN A 25 12.90 15.41 6.68
C GLN A 25 12.72 15.83 8.15
N GLY A 26 13.81 16.10 8.89
CA GLY A 26 13.75 16.58 10.27
C GLY A 26 13.31 15.52 11.28
N ARG A 27 13.35 14.23 10.92
CA ARG A 27 13.01 13.14 11.85
C ARG A 27 14.00 13.11 13.01
N LYS A 28 13.47 13.06 14.23
CA LYS A 28 14.27 12.87 15.45
C LYS A 28 14.41 11.37 15.70
N GLY A 29 15.64 10.89 15.80
CA GLY A 29 15.93 9.51 16.16
C GLY A 29 17.28 9.40 16.87
N PRO A 30 17.66 8.20 17.32
CA PRO A 30 18.95 7.97 17.94
C PRO A 30 20.11 8.40 17.02
N PRO A 31 21.24 8.87 17.58
CA PRO A 31 22.40 9.22 16.76
C PRO A 31 22.97 7.98 16.05
N ASP A 32 23.62 8.19 14.91
CA ASP A 32 24.33 7.12 14.20
C ASP A 32 25.36 6.45 15.11
N GLY A 33 25.44 5.12 15.00
CA GLY A 33 26.32 4.31 15.82
C GLY A 33 25.73 3.96 17.19
N ALA A 34 24.59 4.54 17.58
CA ALA A 34 23.88 4.09 18.78
C ALA A 34 23.55 2.60 18.65
N THR A 35 23.67 1.85 19.73
CA THR A 35 23.40 0.42 19.74
C THR A 35 22.13 0.13 20.51
N GLY A 36 21.44 -0.93 20.11
CA GLY A 36 20.23 -1.38 20.78
C GLY A 36 19.98 -2.85 20.54
N MET A 37 18.94 -3.37 21.20
CA MET A 37 18.51 -4.76 21.11
C MET A 37 17.05 -4.83 20.68
N LEU A 38 16.76 -5.65 19.67
CA LEU A 38 15.39 -5.92 19.24
C LEU A 38 14.68 -6.76 20.30
N LEU A 39 13.54 -6.29 20.78
CA LEU A 39 12.76 -6.99 21.79
C LEU A 39 11.75 -7.95 21.17
N LYS A 40 10.89 -7.43 20.31
CA LYS A 40 9.81 -8.19 19.67
C LYS A 40 9.33 -7.42 18.45
N ARG A 41 8.66 -8.11 17.53
CA ARG A 41 7.84 -7.41 16.54
C ARG A 41 6.59 -6.90 17.23
N THR A 42 6.20 -5.67 16.91
CA THR A 42 4.83 -5.25 17.16
C THR A 42 3.91 -6.13 16.33
N ARG A 43 2.69 -6.30 16.80
CA ARG A 43 1.60 -6.81 15.97
C ARG A 43 0.61 -5.69 15.83
N TYR A 44 0.23 -5.41 14.60
CA TYR A 44 -0.80 -4.43 14.33
C TYR A 44 -1.98 -5.12 13.68
N ILE A 45 -3.16 -4.59 14.00
CA ILE A 45 -4.39 -4.97 13.36
C ILE A 45 -4.62 -3.97 12.24
N GLU A 46 -4.44 -4.42 11.00
CA GLU A 46 -4.56 -3.58 9.80
C GLU A 46 -5.87 -3.91 9.07
N TYR A 47 -6.64 -2.88 8.74
CA TYR A 47 -7.88 -2.99 7.98
C TYR A 47 -7.61 -2.39 6.61
N ARG A 48 -7.36 -3.27 5.64
CA ARG A 48 -7.13 -2.86 4.26
C ARG A 48 -7.93 -3.73 3.32
N GLN A 49 -8.29 -3.15 2.18
CA GLN A 49 -8.51 -3.92 0.97
C GLN A 49 -7.23 -4.73 0.71
N ARG A 50 -7.30 -6.05 0.85
CA ARG A 50 -6.18 -6.92 0.53
C ARG A 50 -5.82 -6.73 -0.95
N TYR A 51 -4.58 -6.45 -1.29
CA TYR A 51 -4.14 -6.84 -2.64
C TYR A 51 -3.85 -8.33 -2.55
N GLY A 52 -4.66 -9.16 -3.23
CA GLY A 52 -4.35 -10.57 -3.39
C GLY A 52 -2.94 -10.80 -3.92
N HIS A 53 -2.50 -12.06 -3.93
CA HIS A 53 -1.18 -12.48 -4.44
C HIS A 53 -0.95 -12.09 -5.92
N ASP A 54 -2.00 -11.63 -6.62
CA ASP A 54 -2.03 -11.19 -8.00
C ASP A 54 -2.31 -9.67 -8.16
N ARG A 55 -2.40 -8.92 -7.04
CA ARG A 55 -2.79 -7.50 -6.98
C ARG A 55 -4.17 -7.17 -7.59
N SER A 56 -5.00 -8.18 -7.90
CA SER A 56 -6.28 -7.97 -8.57
C SER A 56 -7.50 -8.25 -7.72
N VAL A 57 -7.41 -8.85 -6.52
CA VAL A 57 -8.61 -9.14 -5.71
C VAL A 57 -8.52 -8.58 -4.30
N SER A 58 -9.52 -7.77 -3.94
CA SER A 58 -9.73 -7.20 -2.61
C SER A 58 -10.59 -8.07 -1.72
N GLU A 59 -10.02 -8.48 -0.60
CA GLU A 59 -10.75 -9.11 0.51
C GLU A 59 -10.74 -8.14 1.71
N PRO A 60 -11.84 -7.42 1.98
CA PRO A 60 -11.99 -6.66 3.22
C PRO A 60 -11.92 -7.61 4.41
N GLY A 61 -11.14 -7.28 5.44
CA GLY A 61 -11.02 -8.13 6.63
C GLY A 61 -10.08 -7.56 7.68
N ILE A 62 -10.17 -8.08 8.91
CA ILE A 62 -9.21 -7.78 9.96
C ILE A 62 -7.99 -8.65 9.70
N TYR A 63 -6.84 -8.01 9.48
CA TYR A 63 -5.58 -8.72 9.34
C TYR A 63 -4.70 -8.43 10.55
N GLU A 64 -4.31 -9.48 11.26
CA GLU A 64 -3.15 -9.40 12.14
C GLU A 64 -1.90 -9.48 11.27
N ARG A 65 -1.07 -8.46 11.35
CA ARG A 65 0.19 -8.36 10.60
C ARG A 65 1.33 -8.19 11.59
N ASP A 66 2.43 -8.88 11.31
CA ASP A 66 3.67 -8.59 12.01
C ASP A 66 4.18 -7.20 11.60
N GLY A 67 4.25 -6.29 12.58
CA GLY A 67 4.70 -4.92 12.44
C GLY A 67 6.22 -4.77 12.41
N ALA A 68 6.67 -3.56 12.75
CA ALA A 68 8.08 -3.23 12.90
C ALA A 68 8.69 -3.89 14.16
N TRP A 69 10.01 -4.03 14.19
CA TRP A 69 10.71 -4.46 15.39
C TRP A 69 10.79 -3.33 16.40
N LEU A 70 10.40 -3.60 17.65
CA LEU A 70 10.70 -2.74 18.79
C LEU A 70 12.15 -2.95 19.18
N ALA A 71 12.88 -1.85 19.40
CA ALA A 71 14.24 -1.86 19.91
C ALA A 71 14.33 -1.13 21.25
N VAL A 72 15.17 -1.63 22.15
CA VAL A 72 15.63 -0.92 23.35
C VAL A 72 17.05 -0.49 23.11
N MET A 73 17.33 0.80 23.34
CA MET A 73 18.66 1.36 23.17
C MET A 73 19.54 1.03 24.37
N ASP A 74 20.83 0.83 24.13
CA ASP A 74 21.79 0.53 25.21
C ASP A 74 22.09 1.78 26.05
N ASP A 75 21.92 2.97 25.47
CA ASP A 75 21.97 4.25 26.20
C ASP A 75 20.56 4.61 26.71
N PRO A 76 20.32 4.55 28.04
CA PRO A 76 19.01 4.83 28.62
C PRO A 76 18.59 6.31 28.46
N THR A 77 19.51 7.22 28.14
CA THR A 77 19.19 8.63 27.90
C THR A 77 18.51 8.86 26.55
N LEU A 78 18.56 7.87 25.65
CA LEU A 78 17.89 7.88 24.35
C LEU A 78 16.43 7.42 24.43
N GLY A 79 15.96 7.06 25.63
CA GLY A 79 14.59 6.64 25.92
C GLY A 79 14.37 5.14 25.68
N ASP A 80 13.76 4.48 26.67
CA ASP A 80 13.25 3.12 26.52
C ASP A 80 11.92 3.18 25.78
N VAL A 81 11.89 2.62 24.57
CA VAL A 81 10.68 2.43 23.76
C VAL A 81 10.14 3.74 23.15
N ILE A 82 10.49 3.96 21.88
CA ILE A 82 9.71 4.85 21.00
C ILE A 82 8.39 4.11 20.75
N ASP A 83 7.39 4.43 21.57
CA ASP A 83 6.03 3.98 21.42
C ASP A 83 5.47 4.48 20.09
N GLY A 84 4.78 3.60 19.38
CA GLY A 84 4.67 3.60 17.92
C GLY A 84 3.75 4.66 17.31
N PHE A 85 3.59 5.85 17.92
CA PHE A 85 2.49 6.75 17.58
C PHE A 85 2.77 8.22 17.20
N GLU A 86 3.93 8.83 17.46
CA GLU A 86 4.12 10.27 17.09
C GLU A 86 5.14 10.54 15.98
N THR A 87 5.97 9.57 15.69
CA THR A 87 6.57 9.35 14.38
C THR A 87 7.08 7.96 14.57
N PRO A 88 6.57 6.95 13.85
CA PRO A 88 7.38 5.76 13.77
C PRO A 88 8.70 6.28 13.21
N LEU A 89 9.81 6.02 13.89
CA LEU A 89 10.94 5.62 13.09
C LEU A 89 10.40 4.37 12.41
N ILE A 90 9.77 4.58 11.25
CA ILE A 90 9.31 3.50 10.41
C ILE A 90 10.65 2.89 10.03
N LEU A 91 10.99 1.76 10.65
CA LEU A 91 12.18 0.99 10.32
C LEU A 91 11.94 0.32 8.95
N ALA A 92 11.62 1.14 7.95
CA ALA A 92 11.32 0.76 6.58
C ALA A 92 12.62 0.65 5.80
N GLY A 93 13.40 -0.37 6.14
CA GLY A 93 14.63 -0.69 5.41
C GLY A 93 15.77 0.27 5.68
N SER A 94 16.98 -0.24 5.51
CA SER A 94 18.27 0.49 5.54
C SER A 94 18.75 1.14 6.84
N ASP A 95 17.91 1.40 7.83
CA ASP A 95 18.33 2.28 8.93
C ASP A 95 19.14 1.62 10.08
N PHE A 96 19.54 0.35 9.93
CA PHE A 96 20.32 -0.37 10.94
C PHE A 96 21.37 -1.27 10.32
N ASP A 97 22.56 -1.26 10.91
CA ASP A 97 23.58 -2.29 10.71
C ASP A 97 23.45 -3.38 11.76
N VAL A 98 23.86 -4.61 11.40
CA VAL A 98 23.90 -5.74 12.34
C VAL A 98 25.14 -5.62 13.20
N HIS A 99 24.93 -5.50 14.52
CA HIS A 99 26.03 -5.52 15.48
C HIS A 99 26.80 -6.83 15.35
N GLU A 100 28.12 -6.78 15.52
CA GLU A 100 29.02 -7.92 15.29
C GLU A 100 28.60 -9.17 16.06
N SER A 101 28.16 -8.99 17.32
CA SER A 101 27.69 -10.09 18.17
C SER A 101 26.47 -10.85 17.64
N SER A 102 25.67 -10.25 16.76
CA SER A 102 24.49 -10.88 16.15
C SER A 102 24.70 -11.27 14.68
N ARG A 103 25.87 -10.96 14.10
CA ARG A 103 26.14 -11.08 12.67
C ARG A 103 26.13 -12.52 12.17
N ALA A 104 26.72 -13.45 12.92
CA ALA A 104 26.79 -14.85 12.53
C ALA A 104 25.39 -15.48 12.42
N GLU A 105 24.55 -15.27 13.45
CA GLU A 105 23.19 -15.79 13.47
C GLU A 105 22.31 -15.12 12.41
N TYR A 106 22.46 -13.81 12.22
CA TYR A 106 21.82 -13.08 11.13
C TYR A 106 22.16 -13.67 9.76
N GLN A 107 23.46 -13.94 9.50
CA GLN A 107 23.90 -14.54 8.24
C GLN A 107 23.33 -15.95 8.05
N ARG A 108 23.31 -16.77 9.09
CA ARG A 108 22.69 -18.10 9.06
C ARG A 108 21.22 -18.02 8.64
N ARG A 109 20.41 -17.18 9.32
CA ARG A 109 18.98 -17.01 9.02
C ARG A 109 18.73 -16.42 7.64
N ARG A 110 19.57 -15.48 7.21
CA ARG A 110 19.56 -14.93 5.85
C ARG A 110 19.79 -16.02 4.81
N ASP A 111 20.83 -16.82 5.00
CA ASP A 111 21.20 -17.83 4.02
C ASP A 111 20.15 -18.95 4.00
N GLU A 112 19.55 -19.31 5.14
CA GLU A 112 18.38 -20.20 5.22
C GLU A 112 17.19 -19.65 4.44
N LEU A 113 16.81 -18.39 4.67
CA LEU A 113 15.72 -17.73 3.94
C LEU A 113 15.97 -17.75 2.43
N TRP A 114 17.19 -17.43 1.98
CA TRP A 114 17.54 -17.47 0.56
C TRP A 114 17.52 -18.86 -0.06
N ASN A 115 17.69 -19.91 0.74
CA ASN A 115 17.63 -21.29 0.30
C ASN A 115 16.20 -21.85 0.33
N GLU A 116 15.21 -21.11 0.82
CA GLU A 116 13.81 -21.55 0.74
C GLU A 116 13.34 -21.62 -0.72
N PRO A 117 12.63 -22.68 -1.13
CA PRO A 117 12.18 -22.87 -2.51
C PRO A 117 11.43 -21.67 -3.10
N VAL A 118 10.64 -20.97 -2.27
CA VAL A 118 9.90 -19.76 -2.66
C VAL A 118 10.82 -18.61 -3.09
N ASN A 119 12.02 -18.51 -2.51
CA ASN A 119 13.01 -17.48 -2.82
C ASN A 119 13.97 -17.92 -3.93
N LEU A 120 14.14 -19.23 -4.14
CA LEU A 120 14.89 -19.80 -5.27
C LEU A 120 14.16 -19.68 -6.61
N LEU A 121 12.82 -19.58 -6.58
CA LEU A 121 11.99 -19.27 -7.75
C LEU A 121 12.13 -17.78 -8.10
N LYS A 122 13.21 -17.44 -8.82
CA LYS A 122 13.56 -16.07 -9.29
C LYS A 122 12.49 -15.37 -10.13
N THR A 123 11.38 -16.03 -10.44
CA THR A 123 10.24 -15.51 -11.21
C THR A 123 9.14 -14.92 -10.34
N ILE A 124 9.15 -15.16 -9.03
CA ILE A 124 8.22 -14.51 -8.10
C ILE A 124 8.72 -13.08 -7.89
N SER A 125 7.87 -12.08 -8.16
CA SER A 125 8.30 -10.69 -8.01
C SER A 125 8.64 -10.38 -6.55
N SER A 126 9.53 -9.42 -6.29
CA SER A 126 9.85 -8.99 -4.91
C SER A 126 8.61 -8.64 -4.09
N PHE A 127 7.54 -8.21 -4.74
CA PHE A 127 6.27 -7.89 -4.12
C PHE A 127 5.44 -9.12 -3.74
N ASP A 128 5.49 -10.17 -4.56
CA ASP A 128 4.81 -11.44 -4.26
C ASP A 128 5.51 -12.14 -3.10
N GLN A 129 6.86 -12.05 -3.04
CA GLN A 129 7.63 -12.46 -1.88
C GLN A 129 7.22 -11.68 -0.63
N GLU A 130 7.06 -10.35 -0.72
CA GLU A 130 6.58 -9.55 0.39
C GLU A 130 5.19 -9.96 0.87
N ALA A 131 4.24 -10.26 -0.03
CA ALA A 131 2.89 -10.69 0.33
C ALA A 131 2.87 -12.07 1.01
N ILE A 132 3.69 -13.03 0.54
CA ILE A 132 3.85 -14.35 1.17
C ILE A 132 4.45 -14.20 2.57
N LEU A 133 5.44 -13.31 2.72
CA LEU A 133 6.24 -13.16 3.94
C LEU A 133 5.64 -12.17 4.94
N ASP A 134 4.59 -11.42 4.57
CA ASP A 134 3.95 -10.44 5.44
C ASP A 134 3.17 -11.07 6.62
N ASN A 135 3.09 -12.42 6.67
CA ASN A 135 2.48 -13.20 7.75
C ASN A 135 1.12 -12.62 8.20
N ARG A 136 0.31 -12.18 7.23
CA ARG A 136 -1.00 -11.59 7.50
C ARG A 136 -2.02 -12.68 7.68
N VAL A 137 -2.53 -12.81 8.90
CA VAL A 137 -3.60 -13.76 9.21
C VAL A 137 -4.91 -12.99 9.25
N ARG A 138 -5.91 -13.42 8.47
CA ARG A 138 -7.28 -12.91 8.66
C ARG A 138 -7.79 -13.42 9.99
N THR A 139 -8.01 -12.51 10.93
CA THR A 139 -8.44 -12.84 12.30
C THR A 139 -9.93 -12.63 12.52
N GLY A 140 -10.62 -11.96 11.60
CA GLY A 140 -12.06 -11.75 11.64
C GLY A 140 -12.59 -10.82 10.56
N ASP A 141 -13.88 -10.51 10.66
CA ASP A 141 -14.54 -9.45 9.89
C ASP A 141 -14.38 -8.12 10.65
N LEU A 142 -14.30 -6.99 9.93
CA LEU A 142 -14.12 -5.67 10.56
C LEU A 142 -15.27 -5.45 11.57
N PRO A 143 -15.02 -4.87 12.76
CA PRO A 143 -16.13 -4.40 13.57
C PRO A 143 -16.86 -3.32 12.77
N GLU A 144 -18.15 -3.17 13.03
CA GLU A 144 -18.91 -2.09 12.42
C GLU A 144 -18.33 -0.75 12.89
N THR A 145 -17.66 -0.03 11.98
CA THR A 145 -17.09 1.29 12.26
C THR A 145 -18.03 2.37 11.75
N LYS A 146 -17.94 3.57 12.36
CA LYS A 146 -18.79 4.69 11.92
C LYS A 146 -18.52 5.04 10.46
N ALA A 147 -17.25 5.02 10.02
CA ALA A 147 -16.84 5.30 8.65
C ALA A 147 -16.16 4.09 7.97
N TRP A 148 -16.25 4.06 6.65
CA TRP A 148 -15.67 3.05 5.77
C TRP A 148 -14.64 3.68 4.85
N GLN A 149 -13.76 2.86 4.26
CA GLN A 149 -12.85 3.34 3.22
C GLN A 149 -13.64 4.01 2.08
N LEU A 150 -13.10 5.10 1.55
CA LEU A 150 -13.72 5.98 0.56
C LEU A 150 -14.89 6.83 1.08
N ASP A 151 -15.28 6.72 2.35
CA ASP A 151 -16.15 7.72 2.97
C ASP A 151 -15.42 9.06 3.03
N THR A 152 -16.18 10.16 2.90
CA THR A 152 -15.66 11.51 3.16
C THR A 152 -16.00 11.92 4.58
N LEU A 153 -15.00 12.31 5.36
CA LEU A 153 -15.14 12.78 6.73
C LEU A 153 -15.21 14.31 6.75
N ILE A 154 -16.13 14.82 7.55
CA ILE A 154 -16.18 16.23 7.93
C ILE A 154 -15.78 16.29 9.41
N PRO A 155 -14.62 16.87 9.74
CA PRO A 155 -14.16 16.93 11.13
C PRO A 155 -14.98 17.94 11.94
N LEU A 156 -14.90 17.85 13.28
CA LEU A 156 -15.46 18.84 14.20
C LEU A 156 -14.86 20.23 13.97
N ASP A 157 -15.66 21.25 14.29
CA ASP A 157 -15.29 22.66 14.13
C ASP A 157 -14.02 22.96 14.96
N GLY A 158 -13.01 23.61 14.35
CA GLY A 158 -11.71 23.90 14.97
C GLY A 158 -10.55 22.95 14.57
N LEU A 159 -10.85 21.83 13.90
CA LEU A 159 -9.84 20.98 13.24
C LEU A 159 -9.64 21.33 11.75
N ARG A 160 -10.49 22.22 11.22
CA ARG A 160 -10.36 22.84 9.91
C ARG A 160 -9.85 24.27 10.08
N ASP A 161 -8.96 24.68 9.20
CA ASP A 161 -8.86 26.11 8.88
C ASP A 161 -10.19 26.49 8.22
N GLU A 162 -10.89 27.52 8.73
CA GLU A 162 -12.27 27.85 8.34
C GLU A 162 -12.40 28.15 6.83
N ASP A 163 -11.28 28.49 6.19
CA ASP A 163 -11.16 28.76 4.75
C ASP A 163 -10.69 27.55 3.91
N SER A 164 -10.56 26.37 4.50
CA SER A 164 -10.05 25.20 3.79
C SER A 164 -11.14 24.37 3.10
N ASP A 165 -11.21 24.45 1.76
CA ASP A 165 -12.02 23.58 0.89
C ASP A 165 -11.52 22.11 0.84
N LEU A 166 -10.93 21.63 1.93
CA LEU A 166 -10.33 20.31 2.01
C LEU A 166 -11.39 19.23 2.21
N ARG A 167 -11.38 18.21 1.37
CA ARG A 167 -12.14 16.98 1.53
C ARG A 167 -11.24 15.90 2.13
N PHE A 168 -11.65 15.29 3.23
CA PHE A 168 -10.90 14.22 3.88
C PHE A 168 -11.52 12.88 3.51
N VAL A 169 -10.83 12.09 2.69
CA VAL A 169 -11.32 10.77 2.26
C VAL A 169 -10.62 9.69 3.05
N VAL A 170 -11.39 8.76 3.64
CA VAL A 170 -10.83 7.62 4.39
C VAL A 170 -10.06 6.70 3.45
N THR A 171 -8.77 6.54 3.71
CA THR A 171 -7.88 5.65 2.95
C THR A 171 -7.68 4.32 3.65
N SER A 172 -7.70 4.30 4.98
CA SER A 172 -7.73 3.08 5.79
C SER A 172 -8.41 3.31 7.13
N VAL A 173 -8.83 2.21 7.74
CA VAL A 173 -9.32 2.19 9.12
C VAL A 173 -8.29 1.41 9.93
N ALA A 174 -7.93 1.87 11.12
CA ALA A 174 -6.89 1.25 11.93
C ALA A 174 -7.34 1.17 13.39
N TYR A 175 -7.07 0.04 14.04
CA TYR A 175 -7.16 -0.06 15.50
C TYR A 175 -5.74 -0.08 16.06
N HIS A 176 -5.43 0.92 16.89
CA HIS A 176 -4.18 0.95 17.61
C HIS A 176 -4.43 1.07 19.11
N ALA A 177 -3.90 0.11 19.89
CA ALA A 177 -4.04 0.08 21.35
C ALA A 177 -5.50 0.30 21.82
N ASP A 178 -6.43 -0.44 21.21
CA ASP A 178 -7.89 -0.35 21.47
C ASP A 178 -8.57 0.96 21.04
N VAL A 179 -7.86 1.86 20.35
CA VAL A 179 -8.43 3.10 19.79
C VAL A 179 -8.61 2.96 18.28
N LEU A 180 -9.83 3.27 17.83
CA LEU A 180 -10.19 3.31 16.42
C LEU A 180 -9.75 4.64 15.78
N HIS A 181 -9.05 4.55 14.66
CA HIS A 181 -8.59 5.67 13.85
C HIS A 181 -8.98 5.49 12.38
N TYR A 182 -9.21 6.61 11.72
CA TYR A 182 -9.45 6.70 10.29
C TYR A 182 -8.28 7.45 9.66
N ASP A 183 -7.42 6.73 8.95
CA ASP A 183 -6.42 7.38 8.12
C ASP A 183 -7.14 8.04 6.95
N VAL A 184 -6.85 9.32 6.74
CA VAL A 184 -7.46 10.11 5.69
C VAL A 184 -6.41 10.75 4.81
N MET A 185 -6.77 10.92 3.54
CA MET A 185 -6.08 11.79 2.60
C MET A 185 -6.91 13.06 2.42
N ALA A 186 -6.28 14.23 2.61
CA ALA A 186 -6.88 15.52 2.34
C ALA A 186 -6.73 15.86 0.85
N PHE A 187 -7.82 16.28 0.22
CA PHE A 187 -7.87 16.73 -1.17
C PHE A 187 -8.39 18.17 -1.25
N ASN A 188 -7.77 19.01 -2.07
CA ASN A 188 -8.28 20.36 -2.33
C ASN A 188 -9.50 20.35 -3.29
N HIS A 189 -10.03 21.54 -3.60
CA HIS A 189 -11.15 21.69 -4.54
C HIS A 189 -10.84 21.19 -5.96
N GLU A 190 -9.56 21.16 -6.36
CA GLU A 190 -9.10 20.61 -7.64
C GLU A 190 -8.97 19.07 -7.62
N GLY A 191 -9.20 18.43 -6.46
CA GLY A 191 -9.04 16.98 -6.30
C GLY A 191 -7.57 16.53 -6.19
N ARG A 192 -6.63 17.45 -5.93
CA ARG A 192 -5.23 17.11 -5.68
C ARG A 192 -5.03 16.73 -4.22
N SER A 193 -4.32 15.63 -3.98
CA SER A 193 -3.93 15.21 -2.63
C SER A 193 -2.95 16.23 -2.02
N CYS A 194 -3.21 16.67 -0.80
CA CYS A 194 -2.40 17.65 -0.09
C CYS A 194 -1.50 16.97 0.95
N PHE A 195 -2.10 16.26 1.91
CA PHE A 195 -1.42 15.57 3.00
C PHE A 195 -2.30 14.44 3.54
N SER A 196 -1.69 13.55 4.33
CA SER A 196 -2.40 12.52 5.08
C SER A 196 -2.43 12.86 6.56
N THR A 197 -3.53 12.52 7.25
CA THR A 197 -3.66 12.62 8.71
C THR A 197 -4.55 11.48 9.22
N ALA A 198 -4.83 11.42 10.52
CA ALA A 198 -5.75 10.46 11.11
C ALA A 198 -6.79 11.17 11.99
N PHE A 199 -8.03 10.69 11.93
CA PHE A 199 -9.12 11.15 12.80
C PHE A 199 -9.58 10.02 13.73
N ARG A 200 -10.03 10.37 14.93
CA ARG A 200 -10.77 9.47 15.81
C ARG A 200 -12.28 9.60 15.58
N ASP A 201 -13.02 8.65 16.10
CA ASP A 201 -14.48 8.65 16.13
C ASP A 201 -15.11 9.90 16.77
N GLU A 202 -14.39 10.52 17.70
CA GLU A 202 -14.78 11.73 18.42
C GLU A 202 -14.43 13.02 17.67
N ASP A 203 -13.54 12.94 16.67
CA ASP A 203 -13.11 14.10 15.86
C ASP A 203 -14.04 14.36 14.67
N ILE A 204 -15.00 13.47 14.43
CA ILE A 204 -15.84 13.45 13.22
C ILE A 204 -17.21 14.03 13.51
N LYS A 205 -17.56 15.09 12.79
CA LYS A 205 -18.88 15.73 12.81
C LYS A 205 -19.89 14.99 11.96
N GLU A 206 -19.48 14.66 10.74
CA GLU A 206 -20.35 14.07 9.73
C GLU A 206 -19.56 13.12 8.80
N ILE A 207 -20.25 12.11 8.30
CA ILE A 207 -19.72 11.12 7.38
C ILE A 207 -20.59 11.08 6.14
N VAL A 208 -19.99 11.35 4.99
CA VAL A 208 -20.64 11.19 3.68
C VAL A 208 -20.22 9.84 3.10
N ARG A 209 -21.20 8.96 2.88
CA ARG A 209 -20.97 7.57 2.45
C ARG A 209 -20.36 7.49 1.05
N GLY A 210 -19.22 6.80 0.97
CA GLY A 210 -18.50 6.47 -0.25
C GLY A 210 -19.08 5.26 -0.98
N ASN A 211 -18.55 4.99 -2.17
CA ASN A 211 -19.04 3.90 -3.03
C ASN A 211 -18.80 2.50 -2.46
N LEU A 212 -17.79 2.32 -1.60
CA LEU A 212 -17.56 1.02 -0.94
C LEU A 212 -18.73 0.66 -0.02
N TRP A 213 -19.08 1.54 0.91
CA TRP A 213 -20.22 1.34 1.81
C TRP A 213 -21.51 1.14 1.00
N LYS A 214 -21.75 1.99 -0.02
CA LYS A 214 -22.93 1.90 -0.88
C LYS A 214 -23.04 0.55 -1.60
N SER A 215 -21.93 0.03 -2.11
CA SER A 215 -21.89 -1.28 -2.80
C SER A 215 -22.33 -2.41 -1.88
N GLU A 216 -21.85 -2.43 -0.63
CA GLU A 216 -22.20 -3.47 0.35
C GLU A 216 -23.66 -3.38 0.83
N HIS A 217 -24.27 -2.20 0.74
CA HIS A 217 -25.63 -1.93 1.20
C HIS A 217 -26.66 -1.87 0.06
N ASN A 218 -26.27 -2.23 -1.18
CA ASN A 218 -27.11 -2.14 -2.38
C ASN A 218 -27.66 -0.73 -2.66
N GLU A 219 -26.90 0.30 -2.31
CA GLU A 219 -27.22 1.69 -2.58
C GLU A 219 -26.68 2.12 -3.96
N PRO A 220 -27.30 3.11 -4.62
CA PRO A 220 -26.83 3.61 -5.90
C PRO A 220 -25.39 4.14 -5.82
N LEU A 221 -24.51 3.57 -6.66
CA LEU A 221 -23.13 4.03 -6.82
C LEU A 221 -23.08 5.30 -7.68
N VAL A 222 -22.19 6.23 -7.35
CA VAL A 222 -22.02 7.48 -8.08
C VAL A 222 -20.54 7.68 -8.34
N PHE A 223 -20.17 7.77 -9.62
CA PHE A 223 -18.80 8.01 -10.07
C PHE A 223 -18.74 9.34 -10.84
N SER A 224 -17.66 10.09 -10.70
CA SER A 224 -17.41 11.31 -11.45
C SER A 224 -17.16 11.03 -12.93
N ASP A 225 -16.52 9.90 -13.22
CA ASP A 225 -16.15 9.48 -14.56
C ASP A 225 -15.92 7.95 -14.63
N LEU A 226 -15.69 7.47 -15.85
CA LEU A 226 -15.45 6.05 -16.13
C LEU A 226 -14.13 5.55 -15.49
N ASN A 227 -13.12 6.40 -15.34
CA ASN A 227 -11.85 6.01 -14.75
C ASN A 227 -11.99 5.74 -13.24
N GLU A 228 -12.78 6.55 -12.53
CA GLU A 228 -13.15 6.29 -11.14
C GLU A 228 -13.95 4.98 -11.01
N GLU A 229 -14.96 4.77 -11.87
CA GLU A 229 -15.76 3.54 -11.89
C GLU A 229 -14.88 2.29 -12.14
N ALA A 230 -14.00 2.35 -13.14
CA ALA A 230 -13.06 1.28 -13.46
C ALA A 230 -12.05 1.02 -12.33
N THR A 231 -11.54 2.08 -11.71
CA THR A 231 -10.62 1.99 -10.56
C THR A 231 -11.31 1.36 -9.36
N PHE A 232 -12.57 1.74 -9.09
CA PHE A 232 -13.38 1.16 -8.03
C PHE A 232 -13.67 -0.32 -8.28
N ALA A 233 -14.10 -0.69 -9.49
CA ALA A 233 -14.34 -2.09 -9.86
C ALA A 233 -13.08 -2.95 -9.75
N LYS A 234 -11.93 -2.42 -10.20
CA LYS A 234 -10.61 -3.05 -9.99
C LYS A 234 -10.28 -3.19 -8.51
N GLY A 235 -10.54 -2.16 -7.71
CA GLY A 235 -10.36 -2.16 -6.26
C GLY A 235 -11.25 -3.18 -5.54
N LEU A 236 -12.39 -3.55 -6.11
CA LEU A 236 -13.26 -4.64 -5.62
C LEU A 236 -12.89 -6.03 -6.16
N GLY A 237 -11.84 -6.12 -6.98
CA GLY A 237 -11.46 -7.34 -7.67
C GLY A 237 -12.45 -7.83 -8.72
N LYS A 238 -13.25 -6.93 -9.28
CA LYS A 238 -14.13 -7.19 -10.42
C LYS A 238 -13.38 -7.08 -11.75
N CYS A 239 -12.09 -7.42 -11.75
CA CYS A 239 -11.28 -7.55 -12.96
C CYS A 239 -10.15 -8.58 -12.76
N HIS A 240 -9.66 -9.12 -13.87
CA HIS A 240 -8.54 -10.05 -13.92
C HIS A 240 -7.37 -9.40 -14.63
N GLN A 241 -6.18 -9.49 -14.02
CA GLN A 241 -4.95 -9.16 -14.73
C GLN A 241 -4.62 -10.27 -15.73
N LEU A 242 -4.28 -9.89 -16.96
CA LEU A 242 -4.04 -10.84 -18.05
C LEU A 242 -2.56 -11.16 -18.21
N VAL A 243 -2.25 -12.44 -18.34
CA VAL A 243 -0.93 -12.93 -18.78
C VAL A 243 -0.81 -12.68 -20.28
N ASN A 244 0.32 -12.12 -20.72
CA ASN A 244 0.62 -11.98 -22.13
C ASN A 244 0.90 -13.38 -22.72
N PRO A 245 0.09 -13.86 -23.68
CA PRO A 245 0.25 -15.20 -24.23
C PRO A 245 1.55 -15.39 -25.02
N ALA A 246 2.19 -14.31 -25.48
CA ALA A 246 3.45 -14.37 -26.22
C ALA A 246 4.67 -14.55 -25.31
N SER A 247 4.63 -14.00 -24.09
CA SER A 247 5.76 -14.03 -23.15
C SER A 247 5.54 -14.87 -21.91
N ASP A 248 4.30 -15.31 -21.64
CA ASP A 248 3.89 -15.96 -20.40
C ASP A 248 4.20 -15.11 -19.14
N LEU A 249 4.22 -13.80 -19.32
CA LEU A 249 4.44 -12.81 -18.26
C LEU A 249 3.27 -11.85 -18.19
N TYR A 250 3.03 -11.25 -17.03
CA TYR A 250 2.06 -10.16 -16.90
C TYR A 250 2.51 -8.84 -17.54
N LYS A 251 3.45 -8.87 -18.48
CA LYS A 251 4.08 -7.70 -19.07
C LYS A 251 3.70 -7.61 -20.54
N TRP A 252 3.14 -6.47 -20.91
CA TRP A 252 2.73 -6.16 -22.26
C TRP A 252 3.55 -4.99 -22.79
N THR A 253 3.88 -5.04 -24.08
CA THR A 253 4.20 -3.85 -24.87
C THR A 253 2.91 -3.12 -25.25
N LEU A 254 3.04 -1.88 -25.72
CA LEU A 254 1.89 -1.10 -26.17
C LEU A 254 1.20 -1.75 -27.37
N ASP A 255 1.98 -2.24 -28.33
CA ASP A 255 1.49 -2.88 -29.54
C ASP A 255 0.73 -4.18 -29.22
N GLU A 256 1.31 -5.06 -28.41
CA GLU A 256 0.64 -6.30 -27.99
C GLU A 256 -0.68 -6.01 -27.25
N PHE A 257 -0.68 -4.99 -26.37
CA PHE A 257 -1.88 -4.61 -25.64
C PHE A 257 -2.95 -4.02 -26.57
N SER A 258 -2.56 -3.17 -27.52
CA SER A 258 -3.47 -2.58 -28.51
C SER A 258 -4.16 -3.67 -29.34
N GLU A 259 -3.41 -4.67 -29.81
CA GLU A 259 -3.97 -5.80 -30.55
C GLU A 259 -4.90 -6.66 -29.67
N ALA A 260 -4.55 -6.87 -28.40
CA ALA A 260 -5.43 -7.57 -27.45
C ALA A 260 -6.74 -6.81 -27.19
N VAL A 261 -6.70 -5.48 -27.12
CA VAL A 261 -7.90 -4.64 -26.96
C VAL A 261 -8.79 -4.72 -28.22
N LYS A 262 -8.21 -4.61 -29.41
CA LYS A 262 -8.94 -4.74 -30.69
C LYS A 262 -9.57 -6.13 -30.87
N ALA A 263 -8.91 -7.17 -30.35
CA ALA A 263 -9.39 -8.55 -30.38
C ALA A 263 -10.41 -8.90 -29.25
N ASP A 264 -10.86 -7.92 -28.45
CA ASP A 264 -11.70 -8.15 -27.26
C ASP A 264 -11.10 -9.17 -26.27
N LEU A 265 -9.78 -9.17 -26.13
CA LEU A 265 -9.07 -9.97 -25.12
C LEU A 265 -8.83 -9.17 -23.85
N ALA A 266 -8.57 -7.87 -23.97
CA ALA A 266 -8.35 -6.94 -22.87
C ALA A 266 -9.31 -5.74 -22.95
N ASP A 267 -9.65 -5.18 -21.79
CA ASP A 267 -10.54 -4.03 -21.69
C ASP A 267 -9.76 -2.74 -21.38
N GLY A 268 -8.74 -2.80 -20.51
CA GLY A 268 -7.99 -1.63 -20.08
C GLY A 268 -6.59 -1.96 -19.57
N MET A 269 -5.80 -0.94 -19.26
CA MET A 269 -4.44 -1.10 -18.76
C MET A 269 -4.10 -0.19 -17.59
N THR A 270 -3.04 -0.55 -16.85
CA THR A 270 -2.30 0.41 -16.03
C THR A 270 -0.86 0.49 -16.50
N ASN A 271 -0.37 1.71 -16.69
CA ASN A 271 1.04 1.96 -16.96
C ASN A 271 1.78 2.09 -15.64
N SER A 272 2.75 1.20 -15.39
CA SER A 272 3.69 1.39 -14.29
C SER A 272 4.93 2.07 -14.85
N PHE A 273 5.01 3.39 -14.67
CA PHE A 273 6.25 4.12 -14.91
C PHE A 273 7.14 3.95 -13.69
N ILE A 274 8.24 3.24 -13.85
CA ILE A 274 9.31 3.24 -12.86
C ILE A 274 10.28 4.35 -13.31
N PRO A 275 10.31 5.52 -12.63
CA PRO A 275 11.36 6.50 -12.88
C PRO A 275 12.71 5.76 -12.76
N PHE A 276 13.65 6.01 -13.66
CA PHE A 276 14.96 5.34 -13.76
C PHE A 276 15.02 4.03 -14.56
N THR A 277 13.92 3.52 -15.12
CA THR A 277 14.01 2.46 -16.15
C THR A 277 13.35 2.92 -17.45
N SER A 278 13.98 2.64 -18.59
CA SER A 278 13.37 2.84 -19.92
C SER A 278 12.28 1.81 -20.23
N THR A 279 11.99 0.90 -19.30
CA THR A 279 11.03 -0.17 -19.47
C THR A 279 9.69 0.24 -18.86
N GLN A 280 8.86 0.91 -19.66
CA GLN A 280 7.43 0.93 -19.37
C GLN A 280 6.92 -0.52 -19.34
N SER A 281 6.22 -0.89 -18.28
CA SER A 281 5.55 -2.19 -18.20
C SER A 281 4.05 -1.97 -18.10
N ILE A 282 3.35 -2.39 -19.15
CA ILE A 282 1.90 -2.34 -19.23
C ILE A 282 1.35 -3.61 -18.60
N ARG A 283 0.38 -3.44 -17.70
CA ARG A 283 -0.44 -4.52 -17.18
C ARG A 283 -1.81 -4.42 -17.84
N ALA A 284 -2.24 -5.48 -18.52
CA ALA A 284 -3.55 -5.56 -19.14
C ALA A 284 -4.59 -6.16 -18.17
N PHE A 285 -5.83 -5.69 -18.24
CA PHE A 285 -6.93 -6.17 -17.40
C PHE A 285 -8.18 -6.47 -18.24
N ARG A 286 -8.98 -7.42 -17.74
CA ARG A 286 -10.33 -7.72 -18.22
C ARG A 286 -11.32 -7.61 -17.07
N PHE A 287 -12.35 -6.78 -17.21
CA PHE A 287 -13.39 -6.63 -16.20
C PHE A 287 -14.37 -7.81 -16.24
N THR A 288 -14.83 -8.22 -15.06
CA THR A 288 -15.85 -9.27 -14.91
C THR A 288 -17.22 -8.75 -15.33
N ASP A 289 -17.49 -7.48 -15.06
CA ASP A 289 -18.63 -6.75 -15.63
C ASP A 289 -18.31 -6.40 -17.08
N ARG A 290 -19.02 -7.04 -18.02
CA ARG A 290 -18.78 -6.86 -19.45
C ARG A 290 -19.29 -5.54 -19.99
N GLU A 291 -20.29 -4.92 -19.37
CA GLU A 291 -20.76 -3.60 -19.80
C GLU A 291 -19.76 -2.51 -19.40
N LEU A 292 -19.24 -2.58 -18.17
CA LEU A 292 -18.12 -1.73 -17.76
C LEU A 292 -16.87 -2.00 -18.61
N GLY A 293 -16.52 -3.28 -18.81
CA GLY A 293 -15.38 -3.68 -19.64
C GLY A 293 -15.47 -3.13 -21.07
N GLU A 294 -16.65 -3.22 -21.71
CA GLU A 294 -16.89 -2.63 -23.03
C GLU A 294 -16.67 -1.11 -23.03
N ARG A 295 -17.26 -0.38 -22.08
CA ARG A 295 -17.08 1.08 -21.98
C ARG A 295 -15.60 1.46 -21.81
N VAL A 296 -14.89 0.76 -20.93
CA VAL A 296 -13.46 0.96 -20.69
C VAL A 296 -12.64 0.63 -21.96
N ARG A 297 -13.01 -0.45 -22.67
CA ARG A 297 -12.38 -0.85 -23.93
C ARG A 297 -12.54 0.22 -25.00
N GLN A 298 -13.75 0.78 -25.15
CA GLN A 298 -14.01 1.85 -26.11
C GLN A 298 -13.21 3.12 -25.81
N GLU A 299 -13.15 3.56 -24.54
CA GLU A 299 -12.30 4.71 -24.17
C GLU A 299 -10.81 4.42 -24.35
N THR A 300 -10.38 3.19 -24.07
CA THR A 300 -9.00 2.74 -24.30
C THR A 300 -8.65 2.77 -25.79
N ILE A 301 -9.54 2.29 -26.67
CA ILE A 301 -9.39 2.37 -28.13
C ILE A 301 -9.33 3.83 -28.59
N LYS A 302 -10.21 4.71 -28.10
CA LYS A 302 -10.17 6.15 -28.44
C LYS A 302 -8.84 6.79 -28.05
N GLY A 303 -8.27 6.41 -26.91
CA GLY A 303 -6.95 6.85 -26.48
C GLY A 303 -5.81 6.39 -27.42
N PHE A 304 -6.02 5.31 -28.17
CA PHE A 304 -5.12 4.83 -29.22
C PHE A 304 -5.40 5.45 -30.60
N ASP A 305 -6.68 5.73 -30.92
CA ASP A 305 -7.12 6.35 -32.18
C ASP A 305 -6.89 7.87 -32.22
N LEU A 306 -6.30 8.47 -31.18
CA LEU A 306 -5.69 9.79 -31.27
C LEU A 306 -4.39 9.67 -32.06
N ASP A 307 -4.52 9.78 -33.38
CA ASP A 307 -3.51 9.69 -34.45
C ASP A 307 -2.23 10.53 -34.31
N HIS A 308 -1.91 11.15 -33.16
CA HIS A 308 -0.69 11.93 -32.93
C HIS A 308 -0.20 11.81 -31.47
N PHE A 309 0.55 10.76 -31.15
CA PHE A 309 1.68 10.97 -30.24
C PHE A 309 2.78 11.63 -31.07
N PRO A 310 3.16 12.89 -30.81
CA PRO A 310 4.40 13.39 -31.38
C PRO A 310 5.50 12.52 -30.78
N THR A 311 6.12 11.70 -31.62
CA THR A 311 7.49 11.26 -31.39
C THR A 311 8.27 12.50 -30.98
N ALA A 312 8.73 12.54 -29.74
CA ALA A 312 9.63 13.58 -29.27
C ALA A 312 10.81 13.65 -30.25
N ALA A 313 11.00 14.84 -30.84
CA ALA A 313 12.23 15.25 -31.49
C ALA A 313 13.31 15.56 -30.45
#